data_AF-A0A1R4H131-F1
#
_entry.id   AF-A0A1R4H131-F1
#
_cell.length_a   1.000
_cell.length_b   1.000
_cell.length_c   1.000
_cell.angle_alpha   90.00
_cell.angle_beta   90.00
_cell.angle_gamma   90.00
#
_symmetry.space_group_name_H-M   'P 1'
#
loop_
_entity.id
_entity.type
_entity.pdbx_description
1 polymer ?
#
loop_
_entity_poly.entity_id
_entity_poly.type
_entity_poly.pdbx_seq_one_letter_code
_entity_poly.pdbx_strand_id
1 'polypeptide(L)'
;MAKEALERIGQLYAVEEEARDFSIEARRALRAEKSLPVLNGLHEWLVGARAKTANGGASAKAIDYLLRRWASYVRYAHTGHLPIDNNAVENCVRPVALGKKNWLFAGSERAGKRAAAIQSLLGTAKLNGLNPEAWLRNTLEKLPTWPNRRIDELLPFAPGAIEKLRQG
;
A
#
# COMPACT_ATOMS: atom_id res chain seq x y z
N MET A 1 -27.34 7.56 -7.37
CA MET A 1 -26.38 7.46 -6.24
C MET A 1 -24.98 7.08 -6.70
N ALA A 2 -24.78 5.98 -7.46
CA ALA A 2 -23.44 5.58 -7.91
C ALA A 2 -22.73 6.65 -8.77
N LYS A 3 -23.43 7.30 -9.71
CA LYS A 3 -22.86 8.37 -10.56
C LYS A 3 -22.30 9.55 -9.75
N GLU A 4 -23.12 10.12 -8.86
CA GLU A 4 -22.72 11.23 -7.97
C GLU A 4 -21.48 10.88 -7.13
N ALA A 5 -21.44 9.67 -6.56
CA ALA A 5 -20.27 9.21 -5.80
C ALA A 5 -19.02 9.13 -6.67
N LEU A 6 -19.13 8.58 -7.89
CA LEU A 6 -18.02 8.47 -8.83
C LEU A 6 -17.51 9.84 -9.28
N GLU A 7 -18.41 10.80 -9.53
CA GLU A 7 -18.03 12.16 -9.92
C GLU A 7 -17.24 12.87 -8.81
N ARG A 8 -17.71 12.79 -7.56
CA ARG A 8 -17.01 13.38 -6.41
C ARG A 8 -15.66 12.70 -6.15
N ILE A 9 -15.60 11.37 -6.25
CA ILE A 9 -14.33 10.64 -6.13
C ILE A 9 -13.39 11.03 -7.26
N GLY A 10 -13.88 11.17 -8.49
CA GLY A 10 -13.11 11.63 -9.65
C GLY A 10 -12.48 13.01 -9.43
N GLN A 11 -13.23 13.95 -8.82
CA GLN A 11 -12.69 15.26 -8.44
C GLN A 11 -11.51 15.14 -7.46
N LEU A 12 -11.59 14.25 -6.48
CA LEU A 12 -10.48 14.02 -5.54
C LEU A 12 -9.23 13.50 -6.26
N TYR A 13 -9.38 12.53 -7.17
CA TYR A 13 -8.24 12.04 -7.96
C TYR A 13 -7.67 13.10 -8.92
N ALA A 14 -8.49 14.00 -9.44
CA ALA A 14 -7.99 15.12 -10.23
C ALA A 14 -7.08 16.05 -9.41
N VAL A 15 -7.41 16.31 -8.14
CA VAL A 15 -6.54 17.07 -7.22
C VAL A 15 -5.23 16.32 -6.96
N GLU A 16 -5.29 15.00 -6.80
CA GLU A 16 -4.08 14.18 -6.59
C GLU A 16 -3.18 14.12 -7.83
N GLU A 17 -3.76 14.15 -9.02
CA GLU A 17 -3.02 14.26 -10.28
C GLU A 17 -2.29 15.60 -10.37
N GLU A 18 -2.96 16.70 -10.02
CA GLU A 18 -2.37 18.04 -9.98
C GLU A 18 -1.23 18.13 -8.97
N ALA A 19 -1.37 17.49 -7.80
CA ALA A 19 -0.36 17.47 -6.74
C ALA A 19 0.73 16.38 -6.89
N ARG A 20 0.81 15.70 -8.04
CA ARG A 20 1.76 14.58 -8.24
C ARG A 20 3.19 14.97 -7.88
N ASP A 21 3.67 16.08 -8.44
CA ASP A 21 5.06 16.54 -8.31
C ASP A 21 5.25 17.63 -7.24
N PHE A 22 4.21 17.88 -6.42
CA PHE A 22 4.27 18.90 -5.38
C PHE A 22 5.09 18.43 -4.18
N SER A 23 5.66 19.39 -3.44
CA SER A 23 6.21 19.11 -2.11
C SER A 23 5.10 18.65 -1.15
N ILE A 24 5.50 18.08 -0.01
CA ILE A 24 4.57 17.63 1.04
C ILE A 24 3.70 18.81 1.52
N GLU A 25 4.29 19.97 1.71
CA GLU A 25 3.63 21.19 2.19
C GLU A 25 2.66 21.72 1.13
N ALA A 26 3.10 21.81 -0.13
CA ALA A 26 2.27 22.28 -1.24
C ALA A 26 1.09 21.34 -1.50
N ARG A 27 1.31 20.02 -1.44
CA ARG A 27 0.26 19.01 -1.55
C ARG A 27 -0.77 19.14 -0.42
N ARG A 28 -0.30 19.34 0.82
CA ARG A 28 -1.20 19.57 1.97
C ARG A 28 -2.05 20.82 1.78
N ALA A 29 -1.46 21.92 1.31
CA ALA A 29 -2.18 23.16 1.04
C ALA A 29 -3.24 22.97 -0.06
N LEU A 30 -2.87 22.33 -1.18
CA LEU A 30 -3.81 22.04 -2.27
C LEU A 30 -4.98 21.16 -1.81
N ARG A 31 -4.70 20.12 -1.01
CA ARG A 31 -5.75 19.26 -0.44
C ARG A 31 -6.67 20.03 0.50
N ALA A 32 -6.14 20.96 1.28
CA ALA A 32 -6.95 21.80 2.16
C ALA A 32 -7.89 22.72 1.36
N GLU A 33 -7.41 23.26 0.23
CA GLU A 33 -8.16 24.15 -0.65
C GLU A 33 -9.20 23.40 -1.49
N LYS A 34 -8.82 22.28 -2.11
CA LYS A 34 -9.62 21.60 -3.13
C LYS A 34 -10.25 20.29 -2.66
N SER A 35 -9.52 19.45 -1.93
CA SER A 35 -10.02 18.13 -1.51
C SER A 35 -10.97 18.22 -0.31
N LEU A 36 -10.68 19.04 0.70
CA LEU A 36 -11.52 19.14 1.90
C LEU A 36 -12.95 19.61 1.59
N PRO A 37 -13.21 20.62 0.74
CA PRO A 37 -14.57 21.00 0.38
C PRO A 37 -15.34 19.87 -0.32
N VAL A 38 -14.68 19.14 -1.23
CA VAL A 38 -15.28 17.98 -1.92
C VAL A 38 -15.61 16.87 -0.93
N LEU A 39 -14.73 16.58 0.02
CA LEU A 39 -14.95 15.60 1.08
C LEU A 39 -16.09 16.00 2.01
N ASN A 40 -16.16 17.27 2.43
CA ASN A 40 -17.26 17.77 3.26
C ASN A 40 -18.61 17.62 2.54
N GLY A 41 -18.68 18.04 1.27
CA GLY A 41 -19.88 17.86 0.46
C GLY A 41 -20.24 16.40 0.22
N LEU A 42 -19.25 15.52 0.06
CA LEU A 42 -19.46 14.07 -0.03
C LEU A 42 -20.04 13.51 1.28
N HIS A 43 -19.55 13.94 2.44
CA HIS A 43 -20.06 13.51 3.74
C HIS A 43 -21.53 13.88 3.94
N GLU A 44 -21.86 15.16 3.72
CA GLU A 44 -23.23 15.67 3.84
C GLU A 44 -24.18 14.91 2.90
N TRP A 45 -23.74 14.71 1.65
CA TRP A 45 -24.48 13.93 0.67
C TRP A 45 -24.67 12.48 1.11
N LEU A 46 -23.65 11.80 1.64
CA LEU A 46 -23.74 10.42 2.13
C LEU A 46 -24.72 10.29 3.30
N VAL A 47 -24.68 11.22 4.25
CA VAL A 47 -25.62 11.26 5.38
C VAL A 47 -27.06 11.42 4.88
N GLY A 48 -27.30 12.37 3.96
CA GLY A 48 -28.61 12.58 3.36
C GLY A 48 -29.08 11.40 2.50
N ALA A 49 -28.17 10.78 1.75
CA ALA A 49 -28.43 9.59 0.95
C ALA A 49 -28.78 8.39 1.83
N ARG A 50 -28.10 8.23 2.97
CA ARG A 50 -28.35 7.12 3.90
C ARG A 50 -29.75 7.16 4.47
N ALA A 51 -30.25 8.35 4.81
CA ALA A 51 -31.60 8.55 5.34
C ALA A 51 -32.70 8.13 4.34
N LYS A 52 -32.42 8.21 3.04
CA LYS A 52 -33.34 7.84 1.95
C LYS A 52 -33.14 6.41 1.44
N THR A 53 -32.14 5.68 1.97
CA THR A 53 -31.79 4.34 1.50
C THR A 53 -32.42 3.29 2.40
N ALA A 54 -33.10 2.31 1.79
CA ALA A 54 -33.69 1.18 2.51
C ALA A 54 -32.63 0.37 3.27
N ASN A 55 -32.97 -0.04 4.49
CA ASN A 55 -32.08 -0.82 5.35
C ASN A 55 -31.81 -2.22 4.76
N GLY A 56 -30.66 -2.80 5.11
CA GLY A 56 -30.28 -4.16 4.71
C GLY A 56 -29.73 -4.31 3.29
N GLY A 57 -29.95 -3.33 2.42
CA GLY A 57 -29.42 -3.32 1.05
C GLY A 57 -27.91 -3.09 0.96
N ALA A 58 -27.30 -3.50 -0.16
CA ALA A 58 -25.86 -3.34 -0.42
C ALA A 58 -25.42 -1.86 -0.34
N SER A 59 -26.22 -0.94 -0.88
CA SER A 59 -25.94 0.50 -0.81
C SER A 59 -25.96 1.04 0.61
N ALA A 60 -26.92 0.62 1.45
CA ALA A 60 -26.96 1.02 2.86
C ALA A 60 -25.71 0.54 3.60
N LYS A 61 -25.33 -0.73 3.40
CA LYS A 61 -24.11 -1.30 3.99
C LYS A 61 -22.85 -0.56 3.54
N ALA A 62 -22.74 -0.19 2.27
CA ALA A 62 -21.60 0.55 1.74
C ALA A 62 -21.50 1.96 2.34
N ILE A 63 -22.62 2.68 2.42
CA ILE A 63 -22.67 4.02 3.02
C ILE A 63 -22.33 3.95 4.52
N ASP A 64 -22.96 3.02 5.26
CA ASP A 64 -22.71 2.83 6.70
C ASP A 64 -21.24 2.49 6.97
N TYR A 65 -20.64 1.65 6.13
CA TYR A 65 -19.23 1.29 6.24
C TYR A 65 -18.31 2.50 6.06
N LEU A 66 -18.57 3.33 5.05
CA LEU A 66 -17.78 4.53 4.77
C LEU A 66 -17.94 5.57 5.87
N LEU A 67 -19.18 5.89 6.28
CA LEU A 67 -19.46 6.86 7.34
C LEU A 67 -18.84 6.46 8.68
N ARG A 68 -18.92 5.17 9.05
CA ARG A 68 -18.26 4.67 10.28
C ARG A 68 -16.74 4.84 10.26
N ARG A 69 -16.12 4.94 9.09
CA ARG A 69 -14.67 5.07 8.89
C ARG A 69 -14.27 6.45 8.40
N TRP A 70 -15.17 7.43 8.44
CA TRP A 70 -14.97 8.73 7.82
C TRP A 70 -13.67 9.42 8.28
N ALA A 71 -13.39 9.43 9.59
CA ALA A 71 -12.18 10.02 10.15
C ALA A 71 -10.87 9.41 9.61
N SER A 72 -10.88 8.12 9.27
CA SER A 72 -9.75 7.46 8.61
C SER A 72 -9.71 7.78 7.12
N TYR A 73 -10.88 7.80 6.47
CA TYR A 73 -11.02 8.07 5.04
C TYR A 73 -10.51 9.46 4.65
N VAL A 74 -10.80 10.50 5.45
CA VAL A 74 -10.38 11.88 5.15
C VAL A 74 -8.96 12.21 5.61
N ARG A 75 -8.29 11.31 6.35
CA ARG A 75 -7.00 11.60 7.00
C ARG A 75 -5.93 12.05 6.01
N TYR A 76 -5.91 11.48 4.81
CA TYR A 76 -4.93 11.84 3.78
C TYR A 76 -5.03 13.32 3.37
N ALA A 77 -6.24 13.91 3.40
CA ALA A 77 -6.46 15.29 3.00
C ALA A 77 -5.86 16.31 3.99
N HIS A 78 -5.53 15.88 5.22
CA HIS A 78 -4.96 16.74 6.25
C HIS A 78 -3.43 16.75 6.29
N THR A 79 -2.76 15.94 5.46
CA THR A 79 -1.30 15.78 5.43
C THR A 79 -0.82 15.61 3.99
N GLY A 80 0.42 15.98 3.66
CA GLY A 80 1.00 15.72 2.33
C GLY A 80 1.67 14.34 2.22
N HIS A 81 1.83 13.63 3.33
CA HIS A 81 2.58 12.37 3.40
C HIS A 81 1.80 11.14 2.97
N LEU A 82 0.48 11.15 3.19
CA LEU A 82 -0.34 9.96 2.94
C LEU A 82 -0.86 9.96 1.50
N PRO A 83 -0.83 8.80 0.81
CA PRO A 83 -1.56 8.63 -0.44
C PRO A 83 -3.08 8.64 -0.17
N ILE A 84 -3.86 8.97 -1.20
CA ILE A 84 -5.34 8.92 -1.16
C ILE A 84 -5.89 7.50 -0.94
N ASP A 85 -5.16 6.49 -1.43
CA ASP A 85 -5.53 5.09 -1.35
C ASP A 85 -4.32 4.19 -1.01
N ASN A 86 -4.59 2.92 -0.74
CA ASN A 86 -3.60 1.89 -0.45
C ASN A 86 -3.26 1.03 -1.68
N ASN A 87 -3.64 1.43 -2.90
CA ASN A 87 -3.52 0.58 -4.10
C ASN A 87 -2.09 0.12 -4.35
N ALA A 88 -1.10 0.98 -4.11
CA ALA A 88 0.32 0.62 -4.23
C ALA A 88 0.70 -0.54 -3.29
N VAL A 89 0.24 -0.50 -2.05
CA VAL A 89 0.47 -1.55 -1.04
C VAL A 89 -0.26 -2.84 -1.44
N GLU A 90 -1.54 -2.73 -1.85
CA GLU A 90 -2.32 -3.88 -2.30
C GLU A 90 -1.69 -4.55 -3.52
N ASN A 91 -1.24 -3.76 -4.50
CA ASN A 91 -0.53 -4.26 -5.69
C ASN A 91 0.76 -4.99 -5.31
N CYS A 92 1.50 -4.50 -4.31
CA CYS A 92 2.72 -5.14 -3.81
C CYS A 92 2.44 -6.50 -3.14
N VAL A 93 1.33 -6.61 -2.41
CA VAL A 93 0.96 -7.85 -1.69
C VAL A 93 0.22 -8.85 -2.59
N ARG A 94 -0.43 -8.38 -3.67
CA ARG A 94 -1.24 -9.23 -4.57
C ARG A 94 -0.52 -10.49 -5.07
N PRO A 95 0.76 -10.47 -5.49
CA PRO A 95 1.47 -11.69 -5.90
C PRO A 95 1.53 -12.75 -4.80
N VAL A 96 1.68 -12.34 -3.54
CA VAL A 96 1.69 -13.25 -2.38
C VAL A 96 0.31 -13.87 -2.17
N ALA A 97 -0.75 -13.06 -2.28
CA ALA A 97 -2.12 -13.54 -2.15
C ALA A 97 -2.51 -14.52 -3.28
N LEU A 98 -2.08 -14.28 -4.51
CA LEU A 98 -2.25 -15.20 -5.64
C LEU A 98 -1.42 -16.47 -5.45
N GLY A 99 -0.17 -16.34 -5.02
CA GLY A 99 0.71 -17.46 -4.71
C GLY A 99 0.11 -18.40 -3.66
N LYS A 100 -0.52 -17.86 -2.60
CA LYS A 100 -1.21 -18.65 -1.57
C LYS A 100 -2.29 -19.58 -2.14
N LYS A 101 -3.01 -19.18 -3.19
CA LYS A 101 -3.99 -20.06 -3.86
C LYS A 101 -3.34 -21.19 -4.67
N ASN A 102 -2.08 -21.01 -5.09
CA ASN A 102 -1.32 -21.97 -5.90
C ASN A 102 -0.32 -22.81 -5.07
N TRP A 103 -0.02 -22.43 -3.82
CA TRP A 103 0.90 -23.14 -2.93
C TRP A 103 0.17 -24.26 -2.18
N LEU A 104 -0.13 -25.33 -2.89
CA LEU A 104 -0.81 -26.55 -2.39
C LEU A 104 -0.07 -27.24 -1.21
N PHE A 105 1.17 -26.85 -0.90
CA PHE A 105 2.03 -27.48 0.13
C PHE A 105 2.33 -26.59 1.34
N ALA A 106 1.75 -25.39 1.45
CA ALA A 106 1.89 -24.52 2.62
C ALA A 106 0.96 -24.96 3.77
N GLY A 107 1.06 -26.23 4.20
CA GLY A 107 0.18 -26.84 5.20
C GLY A 107 0.58 -26.58 6.67
N SER A 108 1.64 -25.80 6.95
CA SER A 108 2.08 -25.50 8.31
C SER A 108 2.48 -24.03 8.50
N GLU A 109 2.30 -23.50 9.71
CA GLU A 109 2.72 -22.15 10.08
C GLU A 109 4.21 -21.90 9.81
N ARG A 110 5.06 -22.92 10.07
CA ARG A 110 6.50 -22.87 9.78
C ARG A 110 6.79 -22.69 8.29
N ALA A 111 6.06 -23.39 7.42
CA ALA A 111 6.19 -23.22 5.98
C ALA A 111 5.73 -21.82 5.54
N GLY A 112 4.64 -21.31 6.11
CA GLY A 112 4.15 -19.95 5.89
C GLY A 112 5.17 -18.87 6.26
N LYS A 113 5.80 -18.97 7.45
CA LYS A 113 6.86 -18.04 7.88
C LYS A 113 8.05 -18.03 6.94
N ARG A 114 8.50 -19.19 6.46
CA ARG A 114 9.60 -19.29 5.47
C ARG A 114 9.22 -18.67 4.13
N ALA A 115 8.02 -18.94 3.64
CA ALA A 115 7.53 -18.33 2.40
C ALA A 115 7.46 -16.80 2.53
N ALA A 116 6.96 -16.28 3.64
CA ALA A 116 6.92 -14.84 3.91
C ALA A 116 8.32 -14.21 3.93
N ALA A 117 9.30 -14.86 4.55
CA ALA A 117 10.69 -14.38 4.59
C ALA A 117 11.30 -14.30 3.18
N ILE A 118 11.13 -15.35 2.37
CA ILE A 118 11.63 -15.37 0.97
C ILE A 118 10.95 -14.28 0.13
N GLN A 119 9.62 -14.16 0.21
CA GLN A 119 8.89 -13.13 -0.54
C GLN A 119 9.30 -11.72 -0.12
N SER A 120 9.56 -11.50 1.18
CA SER A 120 10.06 -10.23 1.68
C SER A 120 11.43 -9.89 1.08
N LEU A 121 12.35 -10.85 1.04
CA LEU A 121 13.68 -10.65 0.43
C LEU A 121 13.60 -10.38 -1.08
N LEU A 122 12.76 -11.10 -1.82
CA LEU A 122 12.54 -10.84 -3.24
C LEU A 122 11.92 -9.45 -3.49
N GLY A 123 11.00 -9.03 -2.61
CA GLY A 123 10.43 -7.68 -2.62
C GLY A 123 11.52 -6.62 -2.38
N THR A 124 12.36 -6.81 -1.37
CA THR A 124 13.50 -5.94 -1.07
C THR A 124 14.48 -5.85 -2.25
N ALA A 125 14.77 -6.96 -2.93
CA ALA A 125 15.60 -6.97 -4.14
C ALA A 125 15.01 -6.05 -5.23
N LYS A 126 13.71 -6.17 -5.51
CA LYS A 126 13.03 -5.30 -6.49
C LYS A 126 13.08 -3.83 -6.09
N LEU A 127 12.81 -3.52 -4.82
CA LEU A 127 12.83 -2.14 -4.32
C LEU A 127 14.23 -1.50 -4.39
N ASN A 128 15.29 -2.31 -4.31
CA ASN A 128 16.67 -1.87 -4.49
C ASN A 128 17.16 -1.93 -5.96
N GLY A 129 16.27 -2.18 -6.93
CA GLY A 129 16.63 -2.23 -8.35
C GLY A 129 17.43 -3.47 -8.76
N LEU A 130 17.49 -4.50 -7.92
CA LEU A 130 18.16 -5.76 -8.21
C LEU A 130 17.22 -6.70 -8.96
N ASN A 131 17.77 -7.51 -9.89
CA ASN A 131 17.04 -8.64 -10.45
C ASN A 131 16.87 -9.72 -9.36
N PRO A 132 15.64 -10.04 -8.90
CA PRO A 132 15.44 -10.93 -7.75
C PRO A 132 15.89 -12.36 -8.01
N GLU A 133 15.76 -12.85 -9.24
CA GLU A 133 16.21 -14.19 -9.63
C GLU A 133 17.73 -14.28 -9.61
N ALA A 134 18.40 -13.28 -10.21
CA ALA A 134 19.86 -13.21 -10.24
C ALA A 134 20.45 -13.12 -8.82
N TRP A 135 19.85 -12.27 -7.96
CA TRP A 135 20.24 -12.17 -6.56
C TRP A 135 20.03 -13.51 -5.83
N LEU A 136 18.84 -14.13 -5.95
CA LEU A 136 18.53 -15.38 -5.26
C LEU A 136 19.50 -16.50 -5.68
N ARG A 137 19.77 -16.62 -6.98
CA ARG A 137 20.72 -17.60 -7.53
C ARG A 137 22.10 -17.39 -6.93
N ASN A 138 22.63 -16.17 -7.00
CA ASN A 138 23.96 -15.85 -6.49
C ASN A 138 24.08 -16.10 -4.97
N THR A 139 23.03 -15.77 -4.22
CA THR A 139 22.97 -16.01 -2.77
C THR A 139 22.98 -17.51 -2.46
N LEU A 140 22.16 -18.31 -3.16
CA LEU A 140 22.11 -19.76 -2.96
C LEU A 140 23.40 -20.48 -3.36
N GLU A 141 24.10 -20.00 -4.39
CA GLU A 141 25.42 -20.52 -4.78
C GLU A 141 26.49 -20.27 -3.71
N LYS A 142 26.45 -19.10 -3.05
CA LYS A 142 27.41 -18.71 -2.01
C LYS A 142 27.11 -19.34 -0.65
N LEU A 143 25.83 -19.50 -0.31
CA LEU A 143 25.37 -19.87 1.02
C LEU A 143 26.09 -21.08 1.66
N PRO A 144 26.39 -22.18 0.94
CA PRO A 144 27.01 -23.36 1.53
C PRO A 144 28.44 -23.13 2.06
N THR A 145 29.16 -22.15 1.52
CA THR A 145 30.57 -21.87 1.85
C THR A 145 30.77 -20.49 2.49
N TRP A 146 29.70 -19.69 2.61
CA TRP A 146 29.80 -18.33 3.12
C TRP A 146 29.98 -18.31 4.65
N PRO A 147 30.92 -17.53 5.20
CA PRO A 147 31.07 -17.41 6.64
C PRO A 147 29.82 -16.80 7.30
N ASN A 148 29.27 -17.43 8.35
CA ASN A 148 28.10 -16.92 9.08
C ASN A 148 28.25 -15.47 9.54
N ARG A 149 29.46 -15.06 9.96
CA ARG A 149 29.78 -13.67 10.37
C ARG A 149 29.65 -12.63 9.25
N ARG A 150 29.47 -13.06 8.00
CA ARG A 150 29.35 -12.21 6.80
C ARG A 150 28.02 -12.45 6.07
N ILE A 151 27.04 -13.08 6.71
CA ILE A 151 25.77 -13.46 6.08
C ILE A 151 25.01 -12.23 5.56
N ASP A 152 25.15 -11.08 6.22
CA ASP A 152 24.51 -9.82 5.83
C ASP A 152 24.99 -9.30 4.47
N GLU A 153 26.20 -9.71 4.02
CA GLU A 153 26.71 -9.39 2.70
C GLU A 153 25.92 -10.07 1.57
N LEU A 154 25.09 -11.06 1.88
CA LEU A 154 24.19 -11.73 0.94
C LEU A 154 22.80 -11.07 0.89
N LEU A 155 22.52 -10.06 1.72
CA LEU A 155 21.22 -9.38 1.72
C LEU A 155 21.01 -8.59 0.41
N PRO A 156 19.76 -8.42 -0.03
CA PRO A 156 19.42 -7.76 -1.31
C PRO A 156 19.49 -6.23 -1.21
N PHE A 157 20.63 -5.70 -0.76
CA PHE A 157 20.90 -4.28 -0.61
C PHE A 157 22.01 -3.81 -1.56
N ALA A 158 22.03 -2.50 -1.85
CA ALA A 158 23.15 -1.91 -2.55
C ALA A 158 24.44 -2.02 -1.71
N PRO A 159 25.64 -2.17 -2.31
CA PRO A 159 26.89 -2.36 -1.58
C PRO A 159 27.14 -1.33 -0.45
N GLY A 160 26.87 -0.05 -0.70
CA GLY A 160 27.04 1.02 0.30
C GLY A 160 26.02 1.01 1.46
N ALA A 161 24.91 0.27 1.34
CA ALA A 161 23.96 0.08 2.43
C ALA A 161 24.39 -1.05 3.37
N ILE A 162 25.11 -2.06 2.85
CA ILE A 162 25.66 -3.17 3.64
C ILE A 162 26.78 -2.69 4.56
N GLU A 163 27.61 -1.75 4.13
CA GLU A 163 28.67 -1.16 4.96
C GLU A 163 28.12 -0.44 6.20
N LYS A 164 26.98 0.24 6.07
CA LYS A 164 26.32 0.92 7.18
C LYS A 164 25.76 -0.05 8.23
N LEU A 165 25.29 -1.23 7.81
CA LEU A 165 24.80 -2.27 8.72
C LEU A 165 25.90 -2.88 9.59
N ARG A 166 27.16 -2.78 9.18
CA ARG A 166 28.32 -3.31 9.94
C ARG A 166 28.90 -2.32 10.95
N GLN A 167 28.47 -1.06 10.90
CA GLN A 167 28.97 0.04 11.74
C GLN A 167 28.04 0.38 12.92
N GLY A 168 26.85 -0.22 13.00
CA GLY A 168 25.90 -0.09 14.11
C GLY A 168 25.77 -1.40 14.88
#